data_AF-A0A4Q6GRE8-F1
#
_entry.id   AF-A0A4Q6GRE8-F1
#
_cell.length_a   1.000
_cell.length_b   1.000
_cell.length_c   1.000
_cell.angle_alpha   90.00
_cell.angle_beta   90.00
_cell.angle_gamma   90.00
#
_symmetry.space_group_name_H-M   'P 1'
#
loop_
_entity.id
_entity.type
_entity.pdbx_description
1 polymer ?
#
loop_
_entity_poly.entity_id
_entity_poly.type
_entity_poly.pdbx_seq_one_letter_code
_entity_poly.pdbx_strand_id
1 'polypeptide(L)'
;MRHAQVPVFPCDICGTRCKAGAGVHGFQRIPGYDLIVCRNCFQTNHDGWAPMHEEAFENHLALKDIRLPARNAQGWYPREP
;
A
#
# COMPACT_ATOMS: atom_id res chain seq x y z
N MET A 1 -8.35 29.04 -18.06
CA MET A 1 -8.81 27.75 -17.54
C MET A 1 -7.70 27.18 -16.67
N ARG A 2 -7.89 27.03 -15.35
CA ARG A 2 -6.87 26.42 -14.48
C ARG A 2 -7.03 24.90 -14.60
N HIS A 3 -6.05 24.22 -15.20
CA HIS A 3 -5.96 22.77 -15.09
C HIS A 3 -5.70 22.43 -13.63
N ALA A 4 -6.70 21.90 -12.93
CA ALA A 4 -6.48 21.31 -11.61
C ALA A 4 -5.53 20.13 -11.79
N GLN A 5 -4.31 20.26 -11.26
CA GLN A 5 -3.36 19.14 -11.26
C GLN A 5 -3.92 18.04 -10.37
N VAL A 6 -4.05 16.84 -10.93
CA VAL A 6 -4.46 15.64 -10.21
C VAL A 6 -3.32 15.25 -9.27
N PRO A 7 -3.53 15.19 -7.94
CA PRO A 7 -2.47 14.78 -7.02
C PRO A 7 -1.94 13.38 -7.37
N VAL A 8 -0.63 13.20 -7.23
CA VAL A 8 0.04 11.93 -7.52
C VAL A 8 0.80 11.49 -6.27
N PHE A 9 0.59 10.24 -5.85
CA PHE A 9 1.23 9.65 -4.68
C PHE A 9 2.05 8.43 -5.09
N PRO A 10 3.26 8.22 -4.53
CA PRO A 10 3.96 6.95 -4.71
C PRO A 10 3.21 5.82 -3.99
N CYS A 11 3.25 4.62 -4.56
CA CYS A 11 2.90 3.40 -3.84
C CYS A 11 4.02 3.08 -2.86
N ASP A 12 3.72 2.94 -1.57
CA ASP A 12 4.72 2.65 -0.53
C ASP A 12 5.36 1.26 -0.70
N ILE A 13 4.76 0.38 -1.50
CA ILE A 13 5.24 -0.98 -1.76
C ILE A 13 6.08 -1.10 -3.03
N CYS A 14 5.62 -0.53 -4.15
CA CYS A 14 6.28 -0.71 -5.45
C CYS A 14 6.78 0.59 -6.09
N GLY A 15 6.63 1.74 -5.42
CA GLY A 15 7.04 3.05 -5.90
C GLY A 15 6.23 3.61 -7.08
N THR A 16 5.26 2.85 -7.64
CA THR A 16 4.46 3.30 -8.78
C THR A 16 3.65 4.55 -8.44
N ARG A 17 3.67 5.54 -9.32
CA ARG A 17 2.96 6.82 -9.16
C ARG A 17 1.46 6.64 -9.41
N CYS A 18 0.68 6.74 -8.35
CA CYS A 18 -0.78 6.60 -8.35
C CYS A 18 -1.46 7.97 -8.49
N LYS A 19 -2.43 8.09 -9.39
CA LYS A 19 -3.20 9.34 -9.58
C LYS A 19 -4.43 9.35 -8.67
N ALA A 20 -4.68 10.47 -8.00
CA ALA A 20 -5.86 10.70 -7.16
C ALA A 20 -6.90 11.53 -7.92
N GLY A 21 -7.92 10.90 -8.49
CA GLY A 21 -8.95 11.60 -9.27
C GLY A 21 -10.33 10.98 -9.17
N ALA A 22 -11.37 11.80 -9.35
CA ALA A 22 -12.75 11.33 -9.43
C ALA A 22 -12.89 10.30 -10.57
N GLY A 23 -13.36 9.08 -10.25
CA GLY A 23 -13.47 7.96 -11.18
C GLY A 23 -12.17 7.16 -11.41
N VAL A 24 -11.05 7.55 -10.78
CA VAL A 24 -9.78 6.83 -10.86
C VAL A 24 -9.50 6.16 -9.52
N HIS A 25 -9.76 4.84 -9.45
CA HIS A 25 -9.32 3.97 -8.35
C HIS A 25 -7.79 3.76 -8.41
N GLY A 26 -7.02 4.84 -8.32
CA GLY A 26 -5.59 4.83 -8.58
C GLY A 26 -4.75 4.29 -7.43
N PHE A 27 -5.25 4.41 -6.20
CA PHE A 27 -4.59 3.93 -4.98
C PHE A 27 -5.62 3.51 -3.94
N GLN A 28 -5.16 2.77 -2.95
CA GLN A 28 -5.88 2.39 -1.76
C GLN A 28 -5.11 2.87 -0.54
N ARG A 29 -5.83 3.38 0.46
CA ARG A 29 -5.28 3.66 1.79
C ARG A 29 -5.57 2.50 2.72
N ILE A 30 -4.56 2.11 3.50
CA ILE A 30 -4.67 1.07 4.54
C ILE A 30 -4.32 1.75 5.87
N PRO A 31 -5.31 2.32 6.59
CA PRO A 31 -5.04 3.19 7.73
C PRO A 31 -4.27 2.54 8.87
N GLY A 32 -4.53 1.26 9.15
CA GLY A 32 -3.85 0.57 10.26
C GLY A 32 -2.35 0.31 10.03
N TYR A 33 -1.85 0.53 8.82
CA TYR A 33 -0.43 0.48 8.48
C TYR A 33 0.11 1.83 7.98
N ASP A 34 -0.72 2.89 7.98
CA ASP A 34 -0.42 4.19 7.35
C ASP A 34 0.16 4.05 5.92
N LEU A 35 -0.43 3.16 5.11
CA LEU A 35 0.02 2.86 3.74
C LEU A 35 -0.87 3.52 2.69
N ILE A 36 -0.24 3.97 1.61
CA ILE A 36 -0.82 4.28 0.31
C ILE A 36 -0.25 3.29 -0.70
N VAL A 37 -1.11 2.46 -1.30
CA VAL A 37 -0.68 1.46 -2.28
C VAL A 37 -1.43 1.59 -3.59
N CYS A 38 -0.78 1.24 -4.71
CA CYS A 38 -1.47 1.19 -5.99
C CYS A 38 -2.52 0.09 -5.99
N ARG A 39 -3.51 0.21 -6.88
CA ARG A 39 -4.55 -0.83 -7.06
C ARG A 39 -3.94 -2.21 -7.32
N ASN A 40 -2.85 -2.28 -8.09
CA ASN A 40 -2.20 -3.54 -8.40
C ASN A 40 -1.66 -4.22 -7.14
N CYS A 41 -0.88 -3.52 -6.32
CA CYS A 41 -0.37 -4.04 -5.04
C CYS A 41 -1.50 -4.42 -4.10
N PHE A 42 -2.58 -3.63 -4.06
CA PHE A 42 -3.73 -3.93 -3.21
C PHE A 42 -4.51 -5.18 -3.64
N GLN A 43 -4.63 -5.43 -4.95
CA GLN A 43 -5.41 -6.55 -5.51
C GLN A 43 -4.59 -7.79 -5.79
N THR A 44 -3.26 -7.73 -5.66
CA THR A 44 -2.36 -8.86 -5.97
C THR A 44 -2.69 -10.07 -5.10
N ASN A 45 -2.98 -9.86 -3.81
CA ASN A 45 -3.26 -10.94 -2.88
C ASN A 45 -4.11 -10.45 -1.71
N HIS A 46 -5.26 -11.08 -1.50
CA HIS A 46 -6.18 -10.69 -0.43
C HIS A 46 -5.74 -11.19 0.95
N ASP A 47 -4.98 -12.29 1.00
CA ASP A 47 -4.56 -12.94 2.24
C ASP A 47 -3.37 -12.22 2.90
N GLY A 48 -2.53 -11.56 2.11
CA GLY A 48 -1.34 -10.89 2.64
C GLY A 48 -0.43 -10.25 1.59
N TRP A 49 0.64 -9.63 2.08
CA TRP A 49 1.71 -9.11 1.23
C TRP A 49 2.55 -10.25 0.67
N ALA A 50 2.79 -10.23 -0.64
CA ALA A 50 3.66 -11.20 -1.29
C ALA A 50 5.11 -11.06 -0.77
N PRO A 51 5.92 -12.14 -0.76
CA PRO A 51 7.31 -12.09 -0.27
C PRO A 51 8.17 -10.98 -0.87
N MET A 52 7.99 -10.68 -2.17
CA MET A 52 8.71 -9.58 -2.85
C MET A 52 8.32 -8.17 -2.37
N HIS A 53 7.27 -8.04 -1.57
CA HIS A 53 6.78 -6.80 -1.01
C HIS A 53 7.01 -6.72 0.51
N GLU A 54 7.46 -7.81 1.15
CA GLU A 54 7.67 -7.84 2.60
C GLU A 54 8.73 -6.84 3.05
N GLU A 55 9.87 -6.76 2.36
CA GLU A 55 10.93 -5.80 2.72
C GLU A 55 10.41 -4.35 2.68
N ALA A 56 9.68 -3.97 1.63
CA ALA A 56 9.10 -2.63 1.54
C ALA A 56 8.06 -2.37 2.65
N PHE A 57 7.23 -3.37 2.94
CA PHE A 57 6.24 -3.31 4.02
C PHE A 57 6.91 -3.16 5.40
N GLU A 58 7.89 -4.01 5.72
CA GLU A 58 8.63 -3.99 6.98
C GLU A 58 9.38 -2.67 7.18
N ASN A 59 10.06 -2.19 6.14
CA ASN A 59 10.76 -0.91 6.17
C ASN A 59 9.79 0.26 6.40
N HIS A 60 8.62 0.27 5.75
CA HIS A 60 7.61 1.31 5.97
C HIS A 60 7.12 1.31 7.41
N LEU A 61 6.77 0.14 7.96
CA LEU A 61 6.29 0.00 9.33
C LEU A 61 7.37 0.43 10.33
N ALA A 62 8.63 0.05 10.12
CA ALA A 62 9.76 0.47 10.94
C ALA A 62 9.96 2.01 10.93
N LEU A 63 9.89 2.64 9.75
CA LEU A 63 10.02 4.09 9.61
C LEU A 63 8.89 4.87 10.30
N LYS A 64 7.72 4.24 10.46
CA LYS A 64 6.53 4.80 11.07
C LYS A 64 6.37 4.43 12.56
N ASP A 65 7.31 3.66 13.11
CA ASP A 65 7.23 3.08 14.46
C ASP A 65 5.93 2.25 14.67
N ILE A 66 5.50 1.56 13.61
CA ILE A 66 4.35 0.65 13.62
C ILE A 66 4.87 -0.77 13.82
N ARG A 67 4.32 -1.47 14.82
CA ARG A 67 4.68 -2.87 15.08
C ARG A 67 4.23 -3.78 13.93
N LEU A 68 5.11 -4.70 13.53
CA LEU A 68 4.76 -5.75 12.55
C LEU A 68 3.59 -6.62 13.06
N PRO A 69 2.58 -6.89 12.22
CA PRO A 69 1.49 -7.79 12.55
C PRO A 69 2.00 -9.24 12.64
N ALA A 70 1.23 -10.09 13.32
CA ALA A 70 1.46 -11.53 13.25
C ALA A 70 1.22 -12.04 11.82
N ARG A 71 2.03 -13.01 11.38
CA ARG A 71 1.81 -13.69 10.10
C ARG A 71 0.52 -14.53 10.17
N ASN A 72 -0.22 -14.58 9.08
CA ASN A 72 -1.44 -15.39 8.94
C ASN A 72 -1.11 -16.90 8.86
N ALA A 73 -2.12 -17.76 8.74
CA ALA A 73 -1.94 -19.21 8.63
C ALA A 73 -1.12 -19.66 7.40
N GLN A 74 -0.98 -18.81 6.39
CA GLN A 74 -0.18 -19.04 5.19
C GLN A 74 1.26 -18.51 5.33
N GLY A 75 1.60 -17.91 6.48
CA GLY A 75 2.92 -17.34 6.74
C GLY A 75 3.13 -15.94 6.17
N TRP A 76 2.09 -15.23 5.75
CA TRP A 76 2.20 -13.88 5.18
C TRP A 76 1.78 -12.79 6.16
N TYR A 77 2.33 -11.59 6.03
CA TYR A 77 1.77 -10.42 6.71
C TYR A 77 0.39 -10.10 6.13
N PRO A 78 -0.66 -9.98 6.96
CA PRO A 78 -1.99 -9.72 6.47
C PRO A 78 -2.05 -8.35 5.78
N ARG A 79 -2.76 -8.27 4.66
CA ARG A 79 -2.84 -7.06 3.82
C ARG A 79 -3.42 -5.87 4.57
N GLU A 80 -4.32 -6.15 5.51
CA GLU A 80 -4.96 -5.19 6.42
C GLU A 80 -4.84 -5.77 7.85
N PRO A 81 -4.75 -4.92 8.88
CA PRO A 81 -4.65 -5.36 10.28
C PRO A 81 -5.95 -5.94 10.85
#